data_AF-A0A6A3G8V5-F1
#
_entry.id   AF-A0A6A3G8V5-F1
#
_cell.length_a   1.000
_cell.length_b   1.000
_cell.length_c   1.000
_cell.angle_alpha   90.00
_cell.angle_beta   90.00
_cell.angle_gamma   90.00
#
_symmetry.space_group_name_H-M   'P 1'
#
loop_
_entity.id
_entity.type
_entity.pdbx_description
1 polymer ?
#
loop_
_entity_poly.entity_id
_entity_poly.type
_entity_poly.pdbx_seq_one_letter_code
_entity_poly.pdbx_strand_id
1 'polypeptide(L)' 'MARRGRRPGYHNYSTNELMLLCTVADKHKPLGRNMWEAVALEYNSRRSRNWLERDYDSLRRKFQNLPRDPVGN' A
#
# COMPACT_ATOMS: atom_id res chain seq x y z
N MET A 1 27.46 12.33 -6.27
CA MET A 1 26.26 12.01 -5.46
C MET A 1 25.14 11.63 -6.41
N ALA A 2 24.78 10.34 -6.47
CA ALA A 2 23.85 9.83 -7.48
C ALA A 2 22.45 10.44 -7.31
N ARG A 3 21.99 11.10 -8.37
CA ARG A 3 20.67 11.72 -8.54
C ARG A 3 19.59 10.65 -8.30
N ARG A 4 18.97 10.64 -7.11
CA ARG A 4 17.67 9.98 -6.93
C ARG A 4 16.61 10.89 -7.53
N GLY A 5 16.55 10.91 -8.86
CA GLY A 5 15.43 11.49 -9.59
C GLY A 5 14.16 10.87 -9.02
N ARG A 6 13.34 11.69 -8.35
CA ARG A 6 11.96 11.34 -8.04
C ARG A 6 11.33 10.96 -9.39
N ARG A 7 11.04 9.67 -9.59
CA ARG A 7 10.37 9.19 -10.79
C ARG A 7 9.02 9.93 -10.89
N PRO A 8 8.79 10.75 -11.94
CA PRO A 8 7.49 11.35 -12.17
C PRO A 8 6.59 10.21 -12.66
N GLY A 9 5.68 9.76 -11.80
CA GLY A 9 4.80 8.62 -12.12
C GLY A 9 4.30 7.84 -10.92
N TYR A 10 4.84 8.05 -9.71
CA TYR A 10 4.19 7.54 -8.52
C TYR A 10 2.94 8.39 -8.25
N HIS A 11 1.77 7.92 -8.71
CA HIS A 11 0.50 8.30 -8.12
C HIS A 11 0.64 8.02 -6.63
N ASN A 12 0.85 9.08 -5.85
CA ASN A 12 1.06 8.96 -4.42
C ASN A 12 -0.22 8.37 -3.83
N TYR A 13 -0.07 7.29 -3.06
CA TYR A 13 -1.15 6.79 -2.24
C TYR A 13 -1.62 7.94 -1.33
N SER A 14 -2.89 8.28 -1.43
CA SER A 14 -3.54 9.23 -0.55
C SER A 14 -3.52 8.71 0.88
N THR A 15 -3.64 9.57 1.88
CA THR A 15 -3.72 9.16 3.30
C THR A 15 -4.83 8.12 3.52
N ASN A 16 -5.97 8.26 2.85
CA ASN A 16 -7.07 7.30 2.89
C ASN A 16 -6.69 5.94 2.28
N GLU A 17 -5.93 5.93 1.17
CA GLU A 17 -5.44 4.68 0.56
C GLU A 17 -4.44 3.98 1.50
N LEU A 18 -3.59 4.74 2.18
CA LEU A 18 -2.63 4.20 3.15
C LEU A 18 -3.29 3.65 4.41
N MET A 19 -4.29 4.37 4.95
CA MET A 19 -5.07 3.88 6.08
C MET A 19 -5.78 2.58 5.72
N LEU A 20 -6.45 2.53 4.55
CA LEU A 20 -7.11 1.30 4.10
C LEU A 20 -6.11 0.16 3.94
N LEU A 21 -4.95 0.42 3.31
CA LEU A 21 -3.89 -0.57 3.17
C LEU A 21 -3.42 -1.09 4.53
N CYS A 22 -3.19 -0.23 5.52
CA CYS A 22 -2.84 -0.65 6.87
C CYS A 22 -3.95 -1.46 7.53
N THR A 23 -5.21 -1.05 7.43
CA THR A 23 -6.35 -1.77 8.01
C THR A 23 -6.51 -3.17 7.42
N VAL A 24 -6.43 -3.29 6.09
CA VAL A 24 -6.54 -4.58 5.40
C VAL A 24 -5.32 -5.46 5.70
N ALA A 25 -4.11 -4.88 5.70
CA ALA A 25 -2.89 -5.61 6.06
C ALA A 25 -2.90 -6.06 7.52
N ASP A 26 -3.38 -5.26 8.46
CA ASP A 26 -3.51 -5.64 9.87
C ASP A 26 -4.53 -6.78 10.06
N LYS A 27 -5.65 -6.74 9.33
CA LYS A 27 -6.67 -7.80 9.35
C LYS A 27 -6.14 -9.12 8.82
N HIS A 28 -5.41 -9.10 7.69
CA HIS A 28 -4.90 -10.29 7.04
C HIS A 28 -3.54 -10.77 7.60
N LYS A 29 -2.81 -9.91 8.31
CA LYS A 29 -1.44 -10.13 8.80
C LYS A 29 -0.58 -10.86 7.76
N PRO A 30 -0.35 -10.28 6.56
CA PRO A 30 0.25 -10.99 5.45
C PRO A 30 1.73 -11.30 5.73
N LEU A 31 1.99 -12.53 6.21
CA LEU A 31 3.33 -13.05 6.48
C LEU A 31 4.03 -13.57 5.20
N GLY A 32 3.28 -13.81 4.13
CA GLY A 32 3.78 -14.40 2.89
C GLY A 32 3.09 -13.89 1.62
N ARG A 33 3.67 -14.22 0.44
CA ARG A 33 3.21 -13.72 -0.88
C ARG A 33 1.74 -14.01 -1.17
N ASN A 34 1.28 -15.24 -0.89
CA ASN A 34 -0.11 -15.66 -1.12
C ASN A 34 -1.12 -14.84 -0.30
N MET A 35 -0.71 -14.26 0.83
CA MET A 35 -1.61 -13.43 1.65
C MET A 35 -1.76 -12.01 1.10
N TRP A 36 -0.80 -11.53 0.32
CA TRP A 36 -0.89 -10.21 -0.32
C TRP A 36 -1.94 -10.18 -1.44
N GLU A 37 -2.22 -11.33 -2.08
CA GLU A 37 -3.33 -11.44 -3.03
C GLU A 37 -4.68 -11.20 -2.36
N ALA A 38 -4.89 -11.78 -1.17
CA ALA A 38 -6.10 -11.54 -0.37
C ALA A 38 -6.22 -10.06 0.05
N VAL A 39 -5.09 -9.44 0.45
CA VAL A 39 -5.03 -8.00 0.74
C VAL A 39 -5.39 -7.16 -0.47
N ALA A 40 -4.89 -7.50 -1.66
CA ALA A 40 -5.19 -6.78 -2.88
C ALA A 40 -6.67 -6.92 -3.28
N LEU A 41 -7.23 -8.12 -3.16
CA LEU A 41 -8.66 -8.35 -3.42
C LEU A 41 -9.55 -7.52 -2.48
N GLU A 42 -9.27 -7.54 -1.18
CA GLU A 42 -10.05 -6.77 -0.20
C GLU A 42 -9.84 -5.25 -0.39
N TYR A 43 -8.60 -4.82 -0.65
CA TYR A 43 -8.28 -3.42 -0.95
C TYR A 43 -9.05 -2.93 -2.20
N ASN A 44 -9.00 -3.67 -3.31
CA ASN A 44 -9.67 -3.30 -4.55
C ASN A 44 -11.19 -3.40 -4.44
N SER A 45 -11.73 -4.24 -3.55
CA SER A 45 -13.17 -4.28 -3.25
C SER A 45 -13.63 -3.11 -2.39
N ARG A 46 -12.76 -2.57 -1.53
CA ARG A 46 -13.07 -1.45 -0.62
C ARG A 46 -12.60 -0.10 -1.14
N ARG A 47 -11.88 -0.07 -2.27
CA ARG A 47 -11.39 1.17 -2.87
C ARG A 47 -12.55 2.07 -3.27
N SER A 48 -12.33 3.38 -3.17
CA SER A 48 -13.29 4.33 -3.73
C SER A 48 -13.27 4.25 -5.26
N ARG A 49 -14.38 4.59 -5.91
CA ARG A 49 -14.52 4.55 -7.38
C ARG A 49 -13.51 5.45 -8.11
N ASN A 50 -12.96 6.44 -7.39
CA ASN A 50 -11.93 7.37 -7.88
C ASN A 50 -10.50 6.86 -7.67
N TRP A 51 -10.30 5.71 -7.02
CA TRP A 51 -8.98 5.14 -6.76
C TRP A 51 -8.61 4.13 -7.82
N LEU A 52 -7.34 4.13 -8.21
CA LEU A 52 -6.80 3.15 -9.14
C LEU A 52 -6.75 1.76 -8.50
N GLU A 53 -6.97 0.73 -9.30
CA GLU A 53 -6.70 -0.64 -8.90
C GLU A 53 -5.21 -0.82 -8.65
N ARG A 54 -4.89 -1.56 -7.59
CA ARG A 54 -3.51 -1.81 -7.17
C ARG A 54 -3.23 -3.30 -7.11
N ASP A 55 -2.14 -3.71 -7.76
CA ASP A 55 -1.61 -5.06 -7.64
C ASP A 55 -1.09 -5.35 -6.24
N TYR A 56 -1.12 -6.64 -5.89
CA TYR A 56 -0.57 -7.12 -4.62
C TYR A 56 0.90 -6.71 -4.43
N ASP A 57 1.71 -6.70 -5.51
CA ASP A 57 3.13 -6.34 -5.43
C ASP A 57 3.30 -4.85 -5.10
N SER A 58 2.48 -4.00 -5.72
CA SER A 58 2.45 -2.56 -5.45
C SER A 58 2.06 -2.26 -4.00
N LEU A 59 1.03 -2.94 -3.48
CA LEU A 59 0.57 -2.77 -2.09
C LEU A 59 1.61 -3.30 -1.09
N ARG A 60 2.17 -4.49 -1.35
CA ARG A 60 3.24 -5.08 -0.53
C ARG A 60 4.43 -4.16 -0.44
N ARG A 61 4.93 -3.70 -1.59
CA ARG A 61 6.09 -2.82 -1.65
C ARG A 61 5.80 -1.51 -0.96
N LYS A 62 4.59 -0.96 -1.11
CA LYS A 62 4.20 0.26 -0.40
C LYS A 62 4.19 0.06 1.10
N PHE A 63 3.52 -0.98 1.60
CA PHE A 63 3.43 -1.29 3.02
C PHE A 63 4.80 -1.57 3.66
N GLN A 64 5.68 -2.31 2.98
CA GLN A 64 7.04 -2.54 3.46
C GLN A 64 7.92 -1.29 3.47
N ASN A 65 7.63 -0.32 2.60
CA ASN A 65 8.29 0.99 2.58
C ASN A 65 7.58 2.04 3.45
N LEU A 66 6.42 1.71 4.05
CA LEU A 66 5.83 2.59 5.05
C LEU A 66 6.70 2.50 6.30
N PRO A 67 7.10 3.64 6.89
CA PRO A 67 7.70 3.60 8.20
C PRO A 67 6.72 2.88 9.14
N ARG A 68 7.23 1.92 9.91
CA ARG A 68 6.46 1.14 10.90
C ARG A 68 5.79 2.04 11.95
N ASP A 69 6.19 3.31 11.97
CA ASP A 69 5.68 4.41 12.76
C ASP A 69 5.29 5.59 11.86
N PRO A 70 3.99 5.81 11.56
CA PRO A 70 3.52 7.08 11.04
C PRO A 70 3.40 8.16 12.12
N VAL A 71 3.58 7.82 13.41
CA VAL A 71 3.51 8.74 14.55
C VAL A 71 4.84 8.65 15.29
N GLY A 72 5.84 9.37 14.79
CA GLY A 72 6.96 9.75 15.63
C GLY A 72 6.49 10.75 16.68
N ASN A 73 5.98 10.27 17.82
CA ASN A 73 6.29 10.74 19.18
C ASN A 73 5.70 9.79 20.23
#